data_AF-A0A9W9SUF5-F1
#
_entry.id   AF-A0A9W9SUF5-F1
#
_cell.length_a   1.000
_cell.length_b   1.000
_cell.length_c   1.000
_cell.angle_alpha   90.00
_cell.angle_beta   90.00
_cell.angle_gamma   90.00
#
_symmetry.space_group_name_H-M   'P 1'
#
loop_
_entity.id
_entity.type
_entity.pdbx_description
1 polymer ?
#
loop_
_entity_poly.entity_id
_entity_poly.type
_entity_poly.pdbx_seq_one_letter_code
_entity_poly.pdbx_strand_id
1 'polypeptide(L)'
;MPSNKICILWNGFAWEATTKRTDSTWEEREDKIKSALGECFHLIPRDNQGPLFFRPHWYLTAALVESNRSYIETMAIISAIIQFMETLKEFHQQRACENESVRRRGRDWLKIIGIRALQLLSPRKSLQANPRGSEIIG
;
A
#
# COMPACT_ATOMS: atom_id res chain seq x y z
N MET A 1 -4.68 15.59 4.86
CA MET A 1 -3.87 14.90 3.83
C MET A 1 -2.63 15.73 3.60
N PRO A 2 -1.42 15.19 3.77
CA PRO A 2 -0.21 15.97 3.64
C PRO A 2 0.00 16.40 2.19
N SER A 3 0.33 17.67 1.99
CA SER A 3 0.53 18.30 0.68
C SER A 3 -0.65 18.15 -0.30
N ASN A 4 -1.87 17.92 0.21
CA ASN A 4 -3.06 17.65 -0.59
C ASN A 4 -2.89 16.50 -1.62
N LYS A 5 -2.11 15.47 -1.26
CA LYS A 5 -1.91 14.26 -2.09
C LYS A 5 -2.37 13.02 -1.33
N ILE A 6 -2.89 12.04 -2.07
CA ILE A 6 -3.16 10.70 -1.52
C ILE A 6 -1.83 9.96 -1.27
N CYS A 7 -1.85 8.98 -0.36
CA CYS A 7 -0.64 8.27 0.11
C CYS A 7 0.26 7.72 -1.02
N ILE A 8 -0.33 7.12 -2.05
CA ILE A 8 0.43 6.52 -3.17
C ILE A 8 1.15 7.60 -4.01
N LEU A 9 0.59 8.81 -4.10
CA LEU A 9 1.14 9.92 -4.89
C LEU A 9 1.93 10.93 -4.06
N TRP A 10 1.96 10.77 -2.74
CA TRP A 10 2.62 11.69 -1.83
C TRP A 10 4.15 11.56 -1.89
N ASN A 11 4.85 12.68 -2.01
CA ASN A 11 6.31 12.71 -1.97
C ASN A 11 6.77 13.12 -0.56
N GLY A 12 7.09 12.12 0.27
CA GLY A 12 7.51 12.33 1.67
C GLY A 12 8.76 13.20 1.80
N PHE A 13 9.75 13.02 0.92
CA PHE A 13 10.98 13.82 0.94
C PHE A 13 10.74 15.30 0.60
N ALA A 14 9.88 15.57 -0.38
CA ALA A 14 9.52 16.95 -0.73
C ALA A 14 8.70 17.63 0.38
N TRP A 15 7.82 16.86 1.04
CA TRP A 15 7.08 17.33 2.21
C TRP A 15 8.05 17.69 3.35
N GLU A 16 8.93 16.76 3.74
CA GLU A 16 9.90 16.95 4.83
C GLU A 16 10.79 18.18 4.60
N ALA A 17 11.35 18.31 3.39
CA ALA A 17 12.16 19.47 3.03
C ALA A 17 11.39 20.80 3.10
N THR A 18 10.07 20.78 2.92
CA THR A 18 9.22 21.96 3.02
C THR A 18 8.86 22.25 4.47
N THR A 19 8.46 21.23 5.24
CA THR A 19 8.14 21.33 6.66
C THR A 19 9.34 21.85 7.46
N LYS A 20 10.53 21.28 7.24
CA LYS A 20 11.77 21.71 7.89
C LYS A 20 12.12 23.18 7.67
N ARG A 21 11.71 23.76 6.53
CA ARG A 21 11.92 25.18 6.22
C ARG A 21 10.87 26.09 6.85
N THR A 22 9.68 25.58 7.16
CA THR A 22 8.51 26.39 7.52
C THR A 22 8.13 26.29 8.99
N ASP A 23 8.50 25.20 9.66
CA ASP A 23 8.22 24.95 11.06
C ASP A 23 9.46 24.34 11.69
N SER A 24 10.05 25.00 12.68
CA SER A 24 11.24 24.50 13.39
C SER A 24 10.92 23.48 14.49
N THR A 25 9.65 23.35 14.86
CA THR A 25 9.18 22.48 15.95
C THR A 25 8.58 21.16 15.45
N TRP A 26 8.57 20.96 14.14
CA TRP A 26 7.90 19.83 13.50
C TRP A 26 8.45 18.47 13.96
N GLU A 27 9.77 18.34 14.13
CA GLU A 27 10.44 17.08 14.53
C GLU A 27 9.93 16.61 15.90
N GLU A 28 9.79 17.51 16.87
CA GLU A 28 9.31 17.16 18.21
C GLU A 28 7.87 16.64 18.18
N ARG A 29 7.03 17.22 17.32
CA ARG A 29 5.65 16.75 17.13
C ARG A 29 5.60 15.45 16.37
N GLU A 30 6.41 15.32 15.33
CA GLU A 30 6.52 14.10 14.53
C GLU A 30 6.86 12.91 15.42
N ASP A 31 7.88 13.03 16.28
CA ASP A 31 8.31 11.93 17.15
C ASP A 31 7.20 11.48 18.10
N LYS A 32 6.49 12.42 18.73
CA LYS A 32 5.35 12.10 19.61
C LYS A 32 4.22 11.40 18.86
N ILE A 33 3.87 11.89 17.68
CA ILE A 33 2.81 11.32 16.84
C ILE A 33 3.20 9.94 16.34
N LYS A 34 4.44 9.79 15.86
CA LYS A 34 5.01 8.55 15.34
C LYS A 34 5.05 7.47 16.42
N SER A 35 5.45 7.83 17.63
CA SER A 35 5.44 6.92 18.78
C SER A 35 4.02 6.44 19.09
N ALA A 36 3.04 7.36 19.16
CA ALA A 36 1.65 7.02 19.45
C ALA A 36 0.97 6.19 18.34
N LEU A 37 1.30 6.43 17.07
CA LEU A 37 0.81 5.61 15.95
C LEU A 37 1.46 4.23 15.87
N GLY A 38 2.66 4.04 16.43
CA GLY A 38 3.39 2.79 16.36
C GLY A 38 2.59 1.58 16.85
N GLU A 39 1.72 1.78 17.84
CA GLU A 39 0.90 0.74 18.44
C GLU A 39 -0.07 0.08 17.45
N CYS A 40 -0.64 0.81 16.48
CA CYS A 40 -1.60 0.24 15.52
C CYS A 40 -0.98 -0.27 14.21
N PHE A 41 0.28 0.08 13.92
CA PHE A 41 0.99 -0.33 12.71
C PHE A 41 1.97 -1.50 12.92
N HIS A 42 1.85 -2.23 14.05
CA HIS A 42 2.51 -3.52 14.26
C HIS A 42 1.91 -4.63 13.38
N LEU A 43 2.06 -4.47 12.07
CA LEU A 43 1.85 -5.51 11.09
C LEU A 43 3.13 -6.34 11.04
N ILE A 44 3.25 -7.35 11.92
CA ILE A 44 4.31 -8.34 11.80
C ILE A 44 4.15 -9.00 10.42
N PRO A 45 5.08 -8.77 9.49
CA PRO A 45 4.98 -9.36 8.17
C PRO A 45 5.10 -10.87 8.33
N ARG A 46 4.19 -11.62 7.71
CA ARG A 46 4.35 -13.07 7.61
C ARG A 46 5.57 -13.38 6.76
N ASP A 47 6.15 -14.56 6.90
CA ASP A 47 7.35 -15.00 6.14
C ASP A 47 7.20 -14.90 4.61
N ASN A 48 5.96 -14.81 4.12
CA ASN A 48 5.59 -14.68 2.71
C ASN A 48 5.09 -13.28 2.31
N GLN A 49 5.06 -12.33 3.24
CA GLN A 49 4.85 -10.92 2.93
C GLN A 49 6.22 -10.30 2.67
N GLY A 50 6.31 -9.49 1.61
CA GLY A 50 7.54 -8.78 1.25
C GLY A 50 7.99 -7.78 2.35
N PRO A 51 8.93 -6.88 2.04
CA PRO A 51 9.45 -5.95 3.03
C PRO A 51 8.35 -5.10 3.68
N LEU A 52 8.60 -4.68 4.92
CA LEU A 52 7.70 -3.82 5.69
C LEU A 52 7.28 -2.59 4.87
N PHE A 53 5.98 -2.36 4.78
CA PHE A 53 5.41 -1.23 4.06
C PHE A 53 5.12 -0.07 5.02
N PHE A 54 6.14 0.74 5.31
CA PHE A 54 6.05 1.86 6.27
C PHE A 54 5.35 3.12 5.74
N ARG A 55 5.09 3.17 4.43
CA ARG A 55 4.55 4.37 3.76
C ARG A 55 3.24 4.88 4.37
N PRO A 56 2.24 4.04 4.72
CA PRO A 56 0.99 4.51 5.32
C PRO A 56 1.20 5.14 6.69
N HIS A 57 2.06 4.54 7.52
CA HIS A 57 2.41 5.08 8.83
C HIS A 57 3.05 6.47 8.68
N TRP A 58 4.06 6.60 7.82
CA TRP A 58 4.72 7.89 7.59
C TRP A 58 3.75 8.94 7.03
N TYR A 59 2.88 8.54 6.09
CA TYR A 59 1.87 9.42 5.51
C TYR A 59 0.89 9.95 6.56
N LEU A 60 0.44 9.11 7.49
CA LEU A 60 -0.46 9.53 8.57
C LEU A 60 0.23 10.46 9.56
N THR A 61 1.48 10.15 9.93
CA THR A 61 2.29 11.04 10.77
C THR A 61 2.40 12.42 10.12
N ALA A 62 2.77 12.49 8.85
CA ALA A 62 2.86 13.75 8.11
C ALA A 62 1.53 14.49 8.03
N ALA A 63 0.41 13.76 7.83
CA ALA A 63 -0.93 14.35 7.81
C ALA A 63 -1.28 15.05 9.13
N LEU A 64 -0.92 14.42 10.25
CA LEU A 64 -1.21 14.93 11.59
C LEU A 64 -0.29 16.10 11.95
N VAL A 65 0.99 16.01 11.60
CA VAL A 65 1.94 17.13 11.75
C VAL A 65 1.44 18.36 10.96
N GLU A 66 1.11 18.18 9.68
CA GLU A 66 0.64 19.28 8.82
C GLU A 66 -0.72 19.84 9.27
N SER A 67 -1.54 19.05 9.97
CA SER A 67 -2.81 19.54 10.52
C SER A 67 -2.63 20.58 11.63
N ASN A 68 -1.45 20.63 12.27
CA ASN A 68 -1.08 21.57 13.33
C ASN A 68 -2.16 21.75 14.41
N ARG A 69 -2.85 20.66 14.75
CA ARG A 69 -3.87 20.63 15.81
C ARG A 69 -3.22 20.63 17.18
N SER A 70 -4.01 20.92 18.21
CA SER A 70 -3.53 20.76 19.58
C SER A 70 -3.15 19.30 19.87
N TYR A 71 -2.32 19.09 20.89
CA TYR A 71 -1.93 17.75 21.32
C TYR A 71 -3.15 16.89 21.67
N ILE A 72 -4.12 17.45 22.39
CA ILE A 72 -5.35 16.74 22.81
C ILE A 72 -6.15 16.29 21.59
N GLU A 73 -6.39 17.17 20.61
CA GLU A 73 -7.10 16.81 19.39
C GLU A 73 -6.34 15.78 18.56
N THR A 74 -5.02 15.92 18.46
CA THR A 74 -4.16 14.99 17.73
C THR A 74 -4.25 13.60 18.35
N MET A 75 -4.18 13.49 19.69
CA MET A 75 -4.29 12.22 20.39
C MET A 75 -5.69 11.61 20.24
N ALA A 76 -6.75 12.41 20.29
CA ALA A 76 -8.11 11.92 20.03
C ALA A 76 -8.26 11.32 18.62
N ILE A 77 -7.66 11.95 17.60
CA ILE A 77 -7.64 11.42 16.23
C ILE A 77 -6.85 10.11 16.18
N ILE A 78 -5.68 10.06 16.82
CA ILE A 78 -4.86 8.85 16.88
C ILE A 78 -5.64 7.71 17.55
N SER A 79 -6.30 7.94 18.68
CA SER A 79 -7.14 6.93 19.34
C SER A 79 -8.25 6.41 18.42
N ALA A 80 -8.91 7.28 17.66
CA ALA A 80 -9.92 6.87 16.69
C ALA A 80 -9.32 6.03 15.55
N ILE A 81 -8.12 6.37 15.07
CA ILE A 81 -7.38 5.56 14.08
C ILE A 81 -7.05 4.18 14.64
N ILE A 82 -6.57 4.10 15.90
CA ILE A 82 -6.25 2.83 16.56
C ILE A 82 -7.49 1.94 16.62
N GLN A 83 -8.60 2.45 17.15
CA GLN A 83 -9.87 1.71 17.25
C GLN A 83 -10.37 1.24 15.87
N PHE A 84 -10.24 2.09 14.85
CA PHE A 84 -10.60 1.71 13.48
C PHE A 84 -9.72 0.56 12.97
N MET A 85 -8.41 0.61 13.20
CA MET A 85 -7.48 -0.43 12.77
C MET A 85 -7.71 -1.76 13.50
N GLU A 86 -8.06 -1.73 14.79
CA GLU A 86 -8.45 -2.92 15.56
C GLU A 86 -9.72 -3.55 14.99
N THR A 87 -10.76 -2.74 14.78
CA THR A 87 -12.02 -3.19 14.16
C THR A 87 -11.78 -3.79 12.78
N LEU A 88 -10.93 -3.15 11.97
CA LEU A 88 -10.57 -3.64 10.64
C LEU A 88 -9.84 -4.99 10.71
N LYS A 89 -8.93 -5.15 11.68
CA LYS A 89 -8.20 -6.41 11.91
C LYS A 89 -9.15 -7.54 12.27
N GLU A 90 -10.09 -7.30 13.18
CA GLU A 90 -11.12 -8.28 13.55
C GLU A 90 -12.00 -8.66 12.37
N PHE A 91 -12.46 -7.67 11.60
CA PHE A 91 -13.26 -7.90 10.40
C PHE A 91 -12.50 -8.73 9.35
N HIS A 92 -11.23 -8.41 9.09
CA HIS A 92 -10.39 -9.18 8.18
C HIS A 92 -10.16 -10.60 8.67
N GLN A 93 -9.93 -10.78 9.96
CA GLN A 93 -9.75 -12.10 10.56
C GLN A 93 -10.99 -12.97 10.32
N GLN A 94 -12.18 -12.47 10.67
CA GLN A 94 -13.45 -13.19 10.51
C GLN A 94 -13.79 -13.47 9.04
N ARG A 95 -13.69 -12.46 8.17
CA ARG A 95 -14.18 -12.57 6.78
C ARG A 95 -13.17 -13.11 5.79
N ALA A 96 -11.90 -12.74 5.91
CA ALA A 96 -10.88 -13.10 4.94
C ALA A 96 -10.03 -14.30 5.38
N CYS A 97 -9.75 -14.44 6.68
CA CYS A 97 -8.86 -15.49 7.17
C CYS A 97 -9.59 -16.75 7.66
N GLU A 98 -10.75 -16.61 8.30
CA GLU A 98 -11.50 -17.76 8.85
C GLU A 98 -12.52 -18.33 7.88
N ASN A 99 -13.06 -17.51 6.97
CA ASN A 99 -14.02 -17.98 5.99
C ASN A 99 -13.36 -18.80 4.87
N GLU A 100 -13.53 -20.12 4.91
CA GLU A 100 -12.95 -21.04 3.94
C GLU A 100 -13.39 -20.74 2.49
N SER A 101 -14.66 -20.38 2.29
CA SER A 101 -15.19 -20.04 0.96
C SER A 101 -14.50 -18.82 0.34
N VAL A 102 -14.15 -17.83 1.17
CA VAL A 102 -13.45 -16.61 0.75
C VAL A 102 -11.99 -16.96 0.42
N ARG A 103 -11.33 -17.75 1.28
CA ARG A 103 -9.96 -18.23 1.03
C ARG A 103 -9.85 -19.05 -0.24
N ARG A 104 -10.81 -19.95 -0.51
CA ARG A 104 -10.85 -20.74 -1.73
C ARG A 104 -11.00 -19.86 -2.96
N ARG A 105 -11.99 -18.96 -2.97
CA ARG A 105 -12.20 -18.02 -4.07
C ARG A 105 -11.00 -17.11 -4.33
N GLY A 106 -10.33 -16.64 -3.28
CA GLY A 106 -9.10 -15.86 -3.40
C GLY A 106 -7.97 -16.63 -4.08
N ARG A 107 -7.74 -17.89 -3.70
CA ARG A 107 -6.75 -18.77 -4.36
C ARG A 107 -7.10 -19.04 -5.82
N ASP A 108 -8.36 -19.32 -6.10
CA ASP A 108 -8.83 -19.60 -7.46
C ASP A 108 -8.65 -18.38 -8.37
N TRP A 109 -8.97 -17.18 -7.86
CA TRP A 109 -8.74 -15.93 -8.58
C TRP A 109 -7.26 -15.69 -8.88
N LEU A 110 -6.38 -15.85 -7.88
CA LEU A 110 -4.92 -15.73 -8.06
C LEU A 110 -4.39 -16.73 -9.10
N LYS A 111 -4.88 -17.97 -9.09
CA LYS A 111 -4.52 -19.00 -10.08
C LYS A 111 -4.92 -18.56 -11.50
N ILE A 112 -6.13 -18.03 -11.68
CA ILE A 112 -6.62 -17.54 -12.97
C ILE A 112 -5.78 -16.37 -13.47
N ILE A 113 -5.49 -15.39 -12.61
CA ILE A 113 -4.67 -14.23 -12.96
C ILE A 113 -3.25 -14.67 -13.33
N GLY A 114 -2.64 -15.58 -12.55
CA GLY A 114 -1.31 -16.11 -12.84
C GLY A 114 -1.24 -16.82 -14.21
N ILE A 115 -2.23 -17.66 -14.53
CA ILE A 115 -2.34 -18.30 -15.84
C ILE A 115 -2.44 -17.25 -16.95
N ARG A 116 -3.30 -16.24 -16.79
CA ARG A 116 -3.46 -15.16 -17.78
C ARG A 116 -2.19 -14.36 -17.98
N ALA A 117 -1.49 -14.01 -16.89
CA ALA A 117 -0.22 -13.30 -16.97
C ALA A 117 0.82 -14.14 -17.73
N LEU A 118 0.95 -15.43 -17.44
CA LEU A 118 1.85 -16.33 -18.17
C LEU A 118 1.48 -16.47 -19.64
N GLN A 119 0.19 -16.51 -19.99
CA GLN A 119 -0.28 -16.54 -21.38
C GLN A 119 0.02 -15.24 -22.15
N LEU A 120 -0.12 -14.09 -21.49
CA LEU A 120 0.21 -12.79 -22.07
C LEU A 120 1.71 -12.58 -22.23
N LEU A 121 2.51 -13.15 -21.32
CA LEU A 121 3.97 -13.06 -21.32
C LEU A 121 4.64 -14.19 -22.10
N SER A 122 3.90 -15.23 -22.49
CA SER A 122 4.43 -16.28 -23.37
C SER A 122 4.77 -15.66 -24.72
N PRO A 123 5.98 -15.86 -25.25
CA PRO A 123 6.31 -15.41 -26.60
C PRO A 123 5.31 -16.09 -27.53
N ARG A 124 4.44 -15.31 -28.19
CA ARG A 124 3.67 -15.82 -29.32
C ARG A 124 4.72 -16.41 -30.25
N LYS A 125 4.71 -17.73 -30.44
CA LYS A 125 5.45 -18.40 -31.51
C LYS A 125 5.26 -17.49 -32.72
N SER A 126 6.37 -16.91 -33.20
CA SER A 126 6.35 -16.09 -34.40
C SER A 126 5.56 -16.88 -35.42
N LEU A 127 4.57 -16.22 -36.04
CA LEU A 127 3.93 -16.74 -37.23
C LEU A 127 5.08 -17.16 -38.14
N GLN A 128 5.28 -18.47 -38.29
CA GLN A 128 6.16 -19.01 -39.31
C GLN A 128 5.70 -18.36 -40.59
N ALA A 129 6.54 -17.47 -41.14
CA ALA A 129 6.39 -17.00 -42.49
C ALA A 129 6.39 -18.25 -43.35
N ASN A 130 5.21 -18.64 -43.85
CA ASN A 130 5.11 -19.67 -44.87
C ASN A 130 6.04 -19.25 -46.01
N PRO A 131 7.05 -20.05 -46.38
CA PRO A 131 7.75 -19.82 -47.62
C PRO A 131 6.74 -20.16 -48.72
N ARG A 132 6.11 -19.15 -49.31
CA ARG A 132 5.39 -19.35 -50.56
C ARG A 132 6.44 -19.67 -51.63
N GLY A 133 6.67 -20.96 -51.84
CA GLY A 133 7.05 -21.43 -53.16
C GLY A 133 5.93 -21.07 -54.13
N SER A 134 6.28 -20.41 -55.22
CA SER A 134 5.49 -20.41 -56.44
C SER A 134 6.49 -20.40 -57.59
N GLU A 135 6.54 -21.55 -58.26
CA GLU A 135 7.19 -21.77 -59.54
C GLU A 135 6.60 -20.83 -60.61
N ILE A 136 7.50 -20.33 -61.46
CA ILE A 136 7.46 -20.25 -62.93
C ILE A 136 6.17 -19.77 -63.60
N ILE A 137 6.23 -18.62 -64.32
CA ILE A 137 5.89 -18.50 -65.75
C ILE A 137 6.76 -17.39 -66.36
N GLY A 138 7.49 -17.73 -67.44
CA GLY A 138 8.28 -16.80 -68.26
C GLY A 138 9.35 -17.53 -69.06
#